data_AF-A0A3D0NJ28-F1
#
_entry.id   AF-A0A3D0NJ28-F1
#
_cell.length_a   1.000
_cell.length_b   1.000
_cell.length_c   1.000
_cell.angle_alpha   90.00
_cell.angle_beta   90.00
_cell.angle_gamma   90.00
#
_symmetry.space_group_name_H-M   'P 1'
#
loop_
_entity.id
_entity.type
_entity.pdbx_description
1 polymer ?
#
loop_
_entity_poly.entity_id
_entity_poly.type
_entity_poly.pdbx_seq_one_letter_code
_entity_poly.pdbx_strand_id
1 'polypeptide(L)'
;PAELIANAPGTQTDDGEMLESVRQAIGADSLVYISQQGMVAATEQPASRLCCACFDGNYPIELPSASALGKNVMENMLAAVQADNDNASALSRP
;
A
#
# COMPACT_ATOMS: atom_id res chain seq x y z
N PRO A 1 1.46 -19.81 0.24
CA PRO A 1 1.57 -19.42 -1.18
C PRO A 1 0.53 -18.34 -1.59
N ALA A 2 0.34 -17.32 -0.74
CA ALA A 2 -0.46 -16.13 -1.06
C ALA A 2 0.51 -15.01 -1.47
N GLU A 3 1.14 -15.20 -2.62
CA GLU A 3 2.12 -14.28 -3.14
C GLU A 3 1.36 -13.25 -3.98
N LEU A 4 1.31 -12.02 -3.46
CA LEU A 4 1.08 -10.82 -4.24
C LEU A 4 -0.16 -10.82 -5.16
N ILE A 5 -1.31 -11.24 -4.63
CA ILE A 5 -2.60 -11.33 -5.35
C ILE A 5 -3.01 -9.98 -5.98
N ALA A 6 -2.64 -8.86 -5.35
CA ALA A 6 -2.99 -7.51 -5.80
C ALA A 6 -1.94 -6.83 -6.70
N ASN A 7 -0.70 -7.34 -6.76
CA ASN A 7 0.35 -6.77 -7.63
C ASN A 7 0.99 -7.91 -8.43
N ALA A 8 0.31 -8.43 -9.45
CA ALA A 8 0.94 -9.41 -10.34
C ALA A 8 2.27 -8.82 -10.89
N PRO A 9 3.44 -9.42 -10.59
CA PRO A 9 4.71 -8.87 -11.04
C PRO A 9 4.91 -9.28 -12.50
N GLY A 10 4.78 -8.34 -13.43
CA GLY A 10 5.16 -8.56 -14.82
C GLY A 10 4.27 -7.83 -15.81
N THR A 11 4.88 -6.93 -16.55
CA THR A 11 4.52 -6.52 -17.92
C THR A 11 3.24 -7.16 -18.49
N GLN A 12 2.17 -6.36 -18.59
CA GLN A 12 0.98 -6.65 -19.40
C GLN A 12 0.12 -7.85 -18.93
N THR A 13 -0.33 -7.86 -17.68
CA THR A 13 -1.47 -8.70 -17.30
C THR A 13 -2.77 -7.94 -17.57
N ASP A 14 -3.70 -8.58 -18.26
CA ASP A 14 -5.04 -8.06 -18.50
C ASP A 14 -5.69 -7.74 -17.14
N ASP A 15 -6.21 -6.51 -16.96
CA ASP A 15 -6.76 -6.04 -15.67
C ASP A 15 -7.85 -6.99 -15.13
N GLY A 16 -8.52 -7.73 -16.03
CA GLY A 16 -9.48 -8.77 -15.70
C GLY A 16 -8.91 -9.97 -14.94
N GLU A 17 -7.70 -10.42 -15.25
CA GLU A 17 -7.08 -11.58 -14.58
C GLU A 17 -6.68 -11.26 -13.14
N MET A 18 -6.14 -10.06 -12.89
CA MET A 18 -5.82 -9.59 -11.55
C MET A 18 -7.09 -9.43 -10.70
N LEU A 19 -8.13 -8.81 -11.25
CA LEU A 19 -9.41 -8.64 -10.55
C LEU A 19 -10.02 -9.98 -10.15
N GLU A 20 -10.02 -10.96 -11.06
CA GLU A 20 -10.56 -12.30 -10.80
C GLU A 20 -9.73 -13.05 -9.75
N SER A 21 -8.40 -12.93 -9.79
CA SER A 21 -7.51 -13.51 -8.77
C SER A 21 -7.80 -12.96 -7.38
N VAL A 22 -7.96 -11.63 -7.24
CA VAL A 22 -8.33 -11.00 -5.96
C VAL A 22 -9.71 -11.47 -5.50
N ARG A 23 -10.71 -11.48 -6.41
CA ARG A 23 -12.08 -11.92 -6.10
C ARG A 23 -12.10 -13.35 -5.55
N GLN A 24 -11.39 -14.27 -6.21
CA GLN A 24 -11.30 -15.67 -5.78
C GLN A 24 -10.57 -15.79 -4.45
N ALA A 25 -9.47 -15.07 -4.25
CA ALA A 25 -8.68 -15.16 -3.03
C ALA A 25 -9.43 -14.69 -1.77
N ILE A 26 -10.30 -13.68 -1.90
CA ILE A 26 -11.14 -13.21 -0.79
C ILE A 26 -12.49 -13.96 -0.69
N GLY A 27 -12.79 -14.85 -1.63
CA GLY A 27 -14.02 -15.65 -1.66
C GLY A 27 -15.30 -14.85 -1.93
N ALA A 28 -15.22 -13.74 -2.68
CA ALA A 28 -16.38 -12.90 -2.98
C ALA A 28 -17.14 -13.37 -4.23
N ASP A 29 -18.46 -13.24 -4.27
CA ASP A 29 -19.26 -13.54 -5.47
C ASP A 29 -18.98 -12.56 -6.62
N SER A 30 -18.67 -11.31 -6.28
CA SER A 30 -18.34 -10.24 -7.23
C SER A 30 -17.31 -9.28 -6.62
N LEU A 31 -16.52 -8.63 -7.47
CA LEU A 31 -15.55 -7.61 -7.07
C LEU A 31 -15.48 -6.52 -8.14
N VAL A 32 -15.43 -5.26 -7.69
CA VAL A 32 -15.16 -4.10 -8.54
C VAL A 32 -14.40 -3.06 -7.72
N TYR A 33 -13.48 -2.33 -8.35
CA TYR A 33 -12.82 -1.19 -7.72
C TYR A 33 -13.60 0.10 -7.99
N ILE A 34 -13.62 1.00 -6.99
CA ILE A 34 -14.12 2.36 -7.19
C ILE A 34 -13.21 3.11 -8.18
N SER A 35 -13.79 3.96 -9.02
CA SER A 35 -12.98 4.84 -9.86
C SER A 35 -12.26 5.89 -9.02
N GLN A 36 -11.05 6.28 -9.43
CA GLN A 36 -10.30 7.35 -8.74
C GLN A 36 -11.11 8.65 -8.69
N GLN A 37 -11.83 8.99 -9.77
CA GLN A 37 -12.70 10.17 -9.82
C GLN A 37 -13.85 10.09 -8.81
N GLY A 38 -14.51 8.93 -8.69
CA GLY A 38 -15.57 8.72 -7.71
C GLY A 38 -15.06 8.82 -6.27
N MET A 39 -13.87 8.25 -6.01
CA MET A 39 -13.20 8.36 -4.72
C MET A 39 -12.87 9.81 -4.36
N VAL A 40 -12.31 10.61 -5.28
CA VAL A 40 -12.01 12.03 -5.05
C VAL A 40 -13.30 12.80 -4.77
N ALA A 41 -14.35 12.60 -5.59
CA ALA A 41 -15.63 13.29 -5.44
C ALA A 41 -16.29 13.02 -4.08
N ALA A 42 -16.18 11.79 -3.57
CA ALA A 42 -16.71 11.41 -2.26
C ALA A 42 -16.07 12.14 -1.08
N THR A 43 -14.89 12.75 -1.26
CA THR A 43 -14.24 13.54 -0.21
C THR A 43 -14.77 14.97 -0.10
N GLU A 44 -15.56 15.44 -1.06
CA GLU A 44 -16.01 16.83 -1.20
C GLU A 44 -14.84 17.86 -1.26
N GLN A 45 -13.63 17.39 -1.61
CA GLN A 45 -12.45 18.23 -1.77
C GLN A 45 -11.99 18.27 -3.23
N PRO A 46 -11.37 19.38 -3.67
CA PRO A 46 -10.76 19.44 -4.99
C PRO A 46 -9.54 18.52 -5.04
N ALA A 47 -9.34 17.82 -6.16
CA ALA A 47 -8.20 16.93 -6.38
C ALA A 47 -6.83 17.58 -6.09
N SER A 48 -6.70 18.89 -6.36
CA SER A 48 -5.47 19.66 -6.07
C SER A 48 -5.10 19.76 -4.59
N ARG A 49 -5.99 19.35 -3.68
CA ARG A 49 -5.76 19.35 -2.21
C ARG A 49 -5.85 17.95 -1.61
N LEU A 50 -5.99 16.92 -2.43
CA LEU A 50 -6.06 15.53 -2.00
C LEU A 50 -4.89 14.76 -2.62
N CYS A 51 -4.06 14.14 -1.80
CA CYS A 51 -3.01 13.26 -2.30
C CYS A 51 -3.63 11.96 -2.84
N CYS A 52 -3.34 11.61 -4.09
CA CYS A 52 -3.83 10.39 -4.75
C CYS A 52 -2.71 9.36 -5.05
N ALA A 53 -1.52 9.59 -4.52
CA ALA A 53 -0.31 8.82 -4.83
C ALA A 53 -0.41 7.32 -4.51
N CYS A 54 -1.25 6.91 -3.57
CA CYS A 54 -1.50 5.50 -3.29
C CYS A 54 -2.18 4.76 -4.47
N PHE A 55 -2.78 5.49 -5.40
CA PHE A 55 -3.51 4.95 -6.56
C PHE A 55 -2.81 5.23 -7.88
N ASP A 56 -2.20 6.41 -8.03
CA ASP A 56 -1.54 6.84 -9.27
C ASP A 56 -0.01 6.98 -9.18
N GLY A 57 0.56 6.82 -7.99
CA GLY A 57 2.00 6.97 -7.74
C GLY A 57 2.52 8.42 -7.74
N ASN A 58 1.68 9.44 -7.97
CA ASN A 58 2.09 10.83 -8.09
C ASN A 58 2.06 11.54 -6.72
N TYR A 59 3.19 11.54 -6.03
CA TYR A 59 3.32 12.24 -4.76
C TYR A 59 3.43 13.76 -4.97
N PRO A 60 2.60 14.58 -4.29
CA PRO A 60 2.67 16.05 -4.39
C PRO A 60 3.89 16.64 -3.65
N ILE A 61 4.71 15.79 -3.04
CA ILE A 61 5.95 16.13 -2.37
C ILE A 61 7.10 15.36 -3.01
N GLU A 62 8.31 15.93 -2.98
CA GLU A 62 9.49 15.22 -3.43
C GLU A 62 9.76 14.02 -2.51
N LEU A 63 9.93 12.86 -3.14
CA LEU A 63 10.35 11.65 -2.46
C LEU A 63 11.89 11.67 -2.32
N PRO A 64 12.45 11.22 -1.18
CA PRO A 64 13.88 11.02 -1.03
C PRO A 64 14.46 10.11 -2.14
N SER A 65 15.78 10.10 -2.33
CA SER A 65 16.39 9.19 -3.31
C SER A 65 16.02 7.74 -3.03
N ALA A 66 15.91 6.91 -4.08
CA ALA A 66 15.57 5.49 -3.95
C ALA A 66 16.49 4.72 -3.00
N SER A 67 17.73 5.18 -2.81
CA SER A 67 18.68 4.65 -1.82
C SER A 67 18.29 4.89 -0.35
N ALA A 68 17.47 5.93 -0.09
CA ALA A 68 16.96 6.29 1.24
C ALA A 68 15.53 5.77 1.49
N LEU A 69 14.76 5.48 0.43
CA LEU A 69 13.43 4.84 0.48
C LEU A 69 13.56 3.32 0.46
N GLY A 70 14.18 2.75 1.48
CA GLY A 70 14.09 1.31 1.70
C GLY A 70 12.68 0.92 2.15
N LYS A 71 12.14 -0.21 1.67
CA LYS A 71 10.86 -0.76 2.14
C LYS A 71 10.80 -0.92 3.66
N ASN A 72 11.96 -1.14 4.29
CA ASN A 72 12.11 -1.38 5.72
C ASN A 72 12.58 -0.14 6.51
N VAL A 73 12.44 1.08 5.96
CA VAL A 73 12.93 2.29 6.66
C VAL A 73 12.26 2.44 8.04
N MET A 74 10.96 2.17 8.12
CA MET A 74 10.21 2.26 9.38
C MET A 74 10.54 1.10 10.32
N GLU A 75 10.70 -0.12 9.80
CA GLU A 75 11.08 -1.31 10.55
C GLU A 75 12.50 -1.19 11.12
N ASN A 76 13.44 -0.62 10.36
CA ASN A 76 14.80 -0.36 10.79
C ASN A 76 14.85 0.75 11.85
N MET A 77 14.02 1.80 11.71
CA MET A 77 13.86 2.83 12.74
C MET A 77 13.27 2.24 14.02
N LEU A 78 12.27 1.36 13.92
CA LEU A 78 11.67 0.69 15.06
C LEU A 78 12.67 -0.25 15.75
N ALA A 79 13.44 -1.02 14.99
CA ALA A 79 14.50 -1.89 15.52
C ALA A 79 15.60 -1.09 16.25
N ALA A 80 15.98 0.07 15.71
CA ALA A 80 16.93 0.96 16.37
C ALA A 80 16.40 1.51 17.71
N VAL A 81 15.11 1.85 17.78
CA VAL A 81 14.48 2.33 19.03
C VAL A 81 14.33 1.21 20.08
N GLN A 82 14.10 -0.03 19.65
CA GLN A 82 13.95 -1.18 20.56
C GLN A 82 15.28 -1.61 21.21
N ALA A 83 16.41 -1.41 20.54
CA ALA A 83 17.73 -1.76 21.06
C ALA A 83 18.15 -0.93 22.28
N ASP A 84 17.65 0.30 22.40
CA ASP A 84 18.02 1.25 23.46
C ASP A 84 17.02 1.29 24.64
N ASN A 85 15.99 0.44 24.62
CA ASN A 85 14.92 0.47 25.64
C ASN A 85 14.80 -0.86 26.40
N ASP A 86 15.21 -0.86 27.66
CA ASP A 86 15.17 -2.01 28.57
C ASP A 86 13.75 -2.60 28.76
N ASN A 87 12.69 -1.84 28.45
CA ASN A 87 11.30 -2.31 28.52
C ASN A 87 10.75 -2.87 27.19
N ALA A 88 11.52 -2.87 26.10
CA ALA A 88 11.07 -3.31 24.77
C ALA A 88 10.55 -4.76 24.77
N SER A 89 11.06 -5.60 25.67
CA SER A 89 10.60 -6.98 25.89
C SER A 89 9.12 -7.10 26.31
N ALA A 90 8.50 -6.01 26.81
CA ALA A 90 7.08 -5.99 27.18
C ALA A 90 6.15 -5.97 25.96
N LEU A 91 6.62 -5.48 24.81
CA LEU A 91 5.84 -5.37 23.56
C LEU A 91 5.75 -6.70 22.79
N SER A 92 6.57 -7.68 23.15
CA SER A 92 6.67 -8.99 22.47
C SER A 92 6.00 -10.12 23.27
N ARG A 93 5.26 -9.79 24.35
CA ARG A 93 4.48 -10.79 25.10
C ARG A 93 3.15 -11.06 24.37
N PRO A 94 2.74 -12.34 24.26
CA PRO A 94 1.55 -12.74 23.50
C PRO A 94 0.24 -12.19 24.08
#